data_AF-A0A1G2XIK5-F1
#
_entry.id   AF-A0A1G2XIK5-F1
#
_cell.length_a   1.000
_cell.length_b   1.000
_cell.length_c   1.000
_cell.angle_alpha   90.00
_cell.angle_beta   90.00
_cell.angle_gamma   90.00
#
_symmetry.space_group_name_H-M   'P 1'
#
loop_
_entity.id
_entity.type
_entity.pdbx_description
1 polymer ?
#
loop_
_entity_poly.entity_id
_entity_poly.type
_entity_poly.pdbx_seq_one_letter_code
_entity_poly.pdbx_strand_id
1 'polypeptide(L)'
;MAEHLKNQLSTIKKIQRINDDREVDLYYQPPINSPDAATNRIMPYVGESKFATIKFMIPEKTSEILADFWLVNGYLFSINFNISPKEYAKRDVINVREILLHRGHEHLYGQYVEITKSIIDFLEESENLNINDWVMFEENDIATIRLASEEYYVFAKHNSDSRFLLVKYGDRKIYHVEHEDLKPKLLKDNL
;
A
#
# COMPACT_ATOMS: atom_id res chain seq x y z
N MET A 1 -5.14 4.03 -18.62
CA MET A 1 -5.11 2.91 -17.63
C MET A 1 -4.88 1.55 -18.30
N ALA A 2 -5.69 1.12 -19.27
CA ALA A 2 -5.53 -0.19 -19.94
C ALA A 2 -4.19 -0.40 -20.67
N GLU A 3 -3.65 0.65 -21.30
CA GLU A 3 -2.40 0.58 -22.06
C GLU A 3 -1.15 0.46 -21.18
N HIS A 4 -1.16 1.11 -20.02
CA HIS A 4 -0.08 1.03 -19.04
C HIS A 4 0.02 -0.38 -18.44
N LEU A 5 -1.12 -0.96 -18.05
CA LEU A 5 -1.20 -2.34 -17.58
C LEU A 5 -0.73 -3.34 -18.66
N LYS A 6 -1.12 -3.12 -19.93
CA LYS A 6 -0.67 -3.95 -21.06
C LYS A 6 0.86 -3.92 -21.23
N ASN A 7 1.46 -2.74 -21.10
CA ASN A 7 2.91 -2.58 -21.19
C ASN A 7 3.63 -3.25 -20.01
N GLN A 8 3.13 -3.09 -18.79
CA GLN A 8 3.66 -3.77 -17.61
C GLN A 8 3.61 -5.30 -17.77
N LEU A 9 2.45 -5.85 -18.18
CA LEU A 9 2.29 -7.28 -18.43
C LEU A 9 3.20 -7.80 -19.54
N SER A 10 3.46 -6.99 -20.58
CA SER A 10 4.41 -7.33 -21.64
C SER A 10 5.85 -7.40 -21.13
N THR A 11 6.26 -6.47 -20.27
CA THR A 11 7.60 -6.46 -19.66
C THR A 11 7.77 -7.65 -18.71
N ILE A 12 6.76 -7.97 -17.90
CA ILE A 12 6.73 -9.17 -17.04
C ILE A 12 6.95 -10.44 -17.86
N LYS A 13 6.17 -10.60 -18.93
CA LYS A 13 6.30 -11.76 -19.85
C LYS A 13 7.69 -11.86 -20.47
N LYS A 14 8.34 -10.73 -20.75
CA LYS A 14 9.70 -10.69 -21.29
C LYS A 14 10.72 -11.17 -20.25
N ILE A 15 10.63 -10.69 -19.00
CA ILE A 15 11.54 -11.07 -17.91
C ILE A 15 11.40 -12.57 -17.58
N GLN A 16 10.16 -13.09 -17.48
CA GLN A 16 9.91 -14.52 -17.25
C GLN A 16 10.50 -15.44 -18.29
N ARG A 17 10.44 -15.04 -19.56
CA ARG A 17 11.00 -15.84 -20.66
C ARG A 17 12.52 -15.93 -20.61
N ILE A 18 13.18 -14.97 -19.97
CA ILE A 18 14.64 -14.89 -19.91
C ILE A 18 15.18 -15.70 -18.73
N ASN A 19 14.55 -15.60 -17.55
CA ASN A 19 15.14 -16.14 -16.31
C ASN A 19 14.64 -17.54 -15.93
N ASP A 20 13.52 -18.01 -16.50
CA ASP A 20 12.87 -19.28 -16.11
C ASP A 20 12.42 -19.36 -14.64
N ASP A 21 12.60 -18.27 -13.89
CA ASP A 21 12.22 -18.12 -12.50
C ASP A 21 10.70 -17.98 -12.33
N ARG A 22 10.24 -18.47 -11.18
CA ARG A 22 8.83 -18.35 -10.75
C ARG A 22 8.47 -16.94 -10.31
N GLU A 23 9.48 -16.18 -9.95
CA GLU A 23 9.39 -14.80 -9.49
C GLU A 23 9.83 -13.84 -10.59
N VAL A 24 9.10 -12.74 -10.73
CA VAL A 24 9.40 -11.68 -11.68
C VAL A 24 9.60 -10.40 -10.91
N ASP A 25 10.85 -10.07 -10.64
CA ASP A 25 11.18 -8.77 -10.06
C ASP A 25 11.03 -7.69 -11.13
N LEU A 26 9.97 -6.90 -11.02
CA LEU A 26 9.85 -5.64 -11.71
C LEU A 26 10.60 -4.60 -10.88
N TYR A 27 11.92 -4.52 -11.06
CA TYR A 27 12.69 -3.37 -10.58
C TYR A 27 12.24 -2.15 -11.38
N TYR A 28 11.20 -1.46 -10.93
CA TYR A 28 10.88 -0.14 -11.44
C TYR A 28 12.01 0.79 -11.01
N GLN A 29 12.99 0.99 -11.88
CA GLN A 29 13.88 2.15 -11.81
C GLN A 29 13.13 3.31 -12.47
N PRO A 30 12.46 4.21 -11.72
CA PRO A 30 12.10 5.48 -12.32
C PRO A 30 13.40 6.11 -12.84
N PRO A 31 13.39 6.77 -14.01
CA PRO A 31 14.53 7.58 -14.42
C PRO A 31 14.89 8.51 -13.26
N ILE A 32 16.18 8.63 -12.94
CA ILE A 32 16.72 9.29 -11.75
C ILE A 32 16.17 10.72 -11.50
N ASN A 33 15.47 11.33 -12.46
CA ASN A 33 14.87 12.66 -12.36
C ASN A 33 13.42 12.76 -12.90
N SER A 34 12.60 11.70 -12.84
CA SER A 34 11.20 11.81 -13.29
C SER A 34 10.31 12.48 -12.23
N PRO A 35 9.70 13.64 -12.49
CA PRO A 35 8.71 14.25 -11.60
C PRO A 35 7.45 13.38 -11.42
N ASP A 36 7.25 12.37 -12.29
CA ASP A 36 6.15 11.41 -12.22
C ASP A 36 6.41 10.18 -11.32
N ALA A 37 7.53 10.15 -10.57
CA ALA A 37 7.79 9.03 -9.66
C ALA A 37 6.71 8.93 -8.56
N ALA A 38 6.19 10.06 -8.07
CA ALA A 38 5.15 10.09 -7.05
C ALA A 38 3.74 9.72 -7.58
N THR A 39 3.43 10.03 -8.84
CA THR A 39 2.11 9.79 -9.46
C THR A 39 1.88 8.34 -9.90
N ASN A 40 2.93 7.53 -9.96
CA ASN A 40 2.88 6.12 -10.37
C ASN A 40 2.82 5.13 -9.20
N ARG A 41 2.72 5.61 -7.96
CA ARG A 41 2.46 4.73 -6.82
C ARG A 41 1.04 4.19 -6.94
N ILE A 42 0.92 2.86 -6.92
CA ILE A 42 -0.38 2.20 -6.89
C ILE A 42 -1.06 2.53 -5.56
N MET A 43 -0.27 2.59 -4.48
CA MET A 43 -0.71 3.01 -3.14
C MET A 43 0.45 3.70 -2.40
N PRO A 44 0.17 4.66 -1.49
CA PRO A 44 1.19 5.23 -0.61
C PRO A 44 1.58 4.21 0.47
N TYR A 45 2.50 3.30 0.15
CA TYR A 45 2.96 2.25 1.05
C TYR A 45 4.48 2.32 1.27
N VAL A 46 4.93 1.93 2.46
CA VAL A 46 6.34 1.75 2.83
C VAL A 46 6.49 0.30 3.31
N GLY A 47 7.42 -0.46 2.73
CA GLY A 47 7.60 -1.89 3.03
C GLY A 47 7.20 -2.82 1.87
N GLU A 48 7.21 -4.13 2.13
CA GLU A 48 6.81 -5.18 1.19
C GLU A 48 5.46 -5.79 1.62
N SER A 49 4.51 -5.90 0.69
CA SER A 49 3.20 -6.49 0.99
C SER A 49 2.59 -7.18 -0.22
N LYS A 50 2.04 -8.37 0.00
CA LYS A 50 1.24 -9.07 -0.99
C LYS A 50 -0.10 -8.35 -1.12
N PHE A 51 -0.42 -7.82 -2.30
CA PHE A 51 -1.65 -7.04 -2.51
C PHE A 51 -2.73 -7.80 -3.28
N ALA A 52 -2.35 -8.79 -4.10
CA ALA A 52 -3.33 -9.58 -4.83
C ALA A 52 -2.86 -11.02 -5.07
N THR A 53 -3.81 -11.95 -5.15
CA THR A 53 -3.62 -13.26 -5.77
C THR A 53 -4.63 -13.41 -6.88
N ILE A 54 -4.15 -13.68 -8.09
CA ILE A 54 -5.03 -14.06 -9.20
C ILE A 54 -4.96 -15.57 -9.35
N LYS A 55 -6.14 -16.21 -9.33
CA LYS A 55 -6.28 -17.62 -9.63
C LYS A 55 -6.70 -17.78 -11.07
N PHE A 56 -5.92 -18.55 -11.81
CA PHE A 56 -6.25 -18.92 -13.18
C PHE A 56 -6.58 -20.41 -13.28
N MET A 57 -7.52 -20.70 -14.17
CA MET A 57 -7.90 -22.05 -14.52
C MET A 57 -7.41 -22.39 -15.93
N ILE A 58 -6.91 -23.61 -16.08
CA ILE A 58 -6.62 -24.21 -17.37
C ILE A 58 -7.76 -25.16 -17.70
N PRO A 59 -8.54 -24.93 -18.77
CA PRO A 59 -9.73 -25.73 -19.06
C PRO A 59 -9.48 -27.25 -19.11
N GLU A 60 -8.30 -27.66 -19.56
CA GLU A 60 -7.92 -29.06 -19.77
C GLU A 60 -7.43 -29.78 -18.52
N LYS A 61 -7.24 -29.06 -17.39
CA LYS A 61 -6.75 -29.65 -16.14
C LYS A 61 -7.51 -29.11 -14.93
N THR A 62 -7.66 -29.95 -13.91
CA THR A 62 -8.11 -29.53 -12.57
C THR A 62 -7.06 -28.71 -11.81
N SER A 63 -5.90 -28.42 -12.41
CA SER A 63 -4.81 -27.67 -11.78
C SER A 63 -5.05 -26.15 -11.87
N GLU A 64 -4.93 -25.48 -10.72
CA GLU A 64 -5.04 -24.04 -10.58
C GLU A 64 -3.66 -23.37 -10.63
N ILE A 65 -3.55 -22.29 -11.40
CA ILE A 65 -2.36 -21.41 -11.38
C ILE A 65 -2.67 -20.28 -10.42
N LEU A 66 -1.75 -20.01 -9.50
CA LEU A 66 -1.79 -18.85 -8.62
C LEU A 66 -0.68 -17.90 -9.05
N ALA A 67 -1.03 -16.62 -9.20
CA ALA A 67 -0.07 -15.53 -9.32
C ALA A 67 -0.26 -14.57 -8.16
N ASP A 68 0.73 -14.51 -7.29
CA ASP A 68 0.78 -13.58 -6.17
C ASP A 68 1.48 -12.31 -6.61
N PHE A 69 0.87 -11.17 -6.34
CA PHE A 69 1.40 -9.87 -6.67
C PHE A 69 1.80 -9.14 -5.40
N TRP A 70 3.03 -8.63 -5.40
CA TRP A 70 3.65 -7.95 -4.27
C TRP A 70 3.94 -6.49 -4.61
N LEU A 71 3.73 -5.63 -3.63
CA LEU A 71 4.13 -4.23 -3.66
C LEU A 71 5.37 -4.05 -2.80
N VAL A 72 6.33 -3.25 -3.26
CA VAL A 72 7.42 -2.71 -2.45
C VAL A 72 7.38 -1.19 -2.55
N ASN A 73 7.24 -0.53 -1.40
CA ASN A 73 7.14 0.93 -1.29
C ASN A 73 6.07 1.56 -2.21
N GLY A 74 4.94 0.87 -2.39
CA GLY A 74 3.82 1.34 -3.20
C GLY A 74 3.90 1.05 -4.70
N TYR A 75 4.97 0.37 -5.15
CA TYR A 75 5.15 -0.04 -6.54
C TYR A 75 4.95 -1.55 -6.69
N LEU A 76 4.37 -1.98 -7.81
CA LEU A 76 4.35 -3.39 -8.18
C LEU A 76 5.78 -3.90 -8.32
N PHE A 77 6.16 -4.82 -7.43
CA PHE A 77 7.54 -5.28 -7.27
C PHE A 77 7.73 -6.68 -7.80
N SER A 78 6.95 -7.66 -7.34
CA SER A 78 7.10 -9.03 -7.80
C SER A 78 5.79 -9.70 -8.14
N ILE A 79 5.88 -10.64 -9.08
CA ILE A 79 4.82 -11.61 -9.36
C ILE A 79 5.38 -13.00 -9.18
N ASN A 80 4.83 -13.75 -8.23
CA ASN A 80 5.25 -15.11 -7.93
C ASN A 80 4.19 -16.11 -8.38
N PHE A 81 4.58 -17.03 -9.25
CA PHE A 81 3.71 -18.09 -9.75
C PHE A 81 3.95 -19.39 -8.98
N ASN A 82 2.86 -20.08 -8.61
CA ASN A 82 2.97 -21.40 -7.97
C ASN A 82 3.55 -22.49 -8.90
N ILE A 83 3.56 -22.25 -10.21
CA ILE A 83 4.14 -23.13 -11.23
C ILE A 83 5.09 -22.36 -12.15
N SER A 84 6.03 -23.06 -12.79
CA SER A 84 7.02 -22.42 -13.65
C SER A 84 6.40 -21.81 -14.91
N PRO A 85 6.92 -20.67 -15.43
CA PRO A 85 6.48 -20.09 -16.69
C PRO A 85 6.46 -21.06 -17.87
N LYS A 86 7.45 -21.95 -17.99
CA LYS A 86 7.50 -22.97 -19.05
C LYS A 86 6.35 -23.96 -19.01
N GLU A 87 5.80 -24.25 -17.84
CA GLU A 87 4.70 -25.20 -17.71
C GLU A 87 3.38 -24.65 -18.24
N TYR A 88 3.13 -23.34 -18.09
CA TYR A 88 1.91 -22.72 -18.58
C TYR A 88 2.07 -21.94 -19.90
N ALA A 89 3.29 -21.55 -20.29
CA ALA A 89 3.54 -20.88 -21.57
C ALA A 89 3.24 -21.76 -22.80
N LYS A 90 3.19 -23.08 -22.62
CA LYS A 90 2.77 -24.04 -23.64
C LYS A 90 1.25 -24.11 -23.83
N ARG A 91 0.48 -23.29 -23.13
CA ARG A 91 -0.98 -23.41 -23.02
C ARG A 91 -1.64 -22.20 -23.68
N ASP A 92 -2.57 -22.46 -24.60
CA ASP A 92 -3.17 -21.44 -25.45
C ASP A 92 -4.28 -20.64 -24.77
N VAL A 93 -4.86 -21.17 -23.68
CA VAL A 93 -5.97 -20.52 -22.97
C VAL A 93 -5.80 -20.62 -21.45
N ILE A 94 -5.74 -19.46 -20.80
CA ILE A 94 -5.71 -19.31 -19.35
C ILE A 94 -6.89 -18.40 -18.99
N ASN A 95 -7.87 -18.92 -18.24
CA ASN A 95 -9.03 -18.15 -17.80
C ASN A 95 -8.79 -17.59 -16.40
N VAL A 96 -9.06 -16.31 -16.19
CA VAL A 96 -9.10 -15.73 -14.84
C VAL A 96 -10.34 -16.28 -14.13
N ARG A 97 -10.13 -16.98 -13.02
CA ARG A 97 -11.21 -17.55 -12.21
C ARG A 97 -11.59 -16.62 -11.06
N GLU A 98 -10.59 -16.11 -10.37
CA GLU A 98 -10.76 -15.35 -9.14
C GLU A 98 -9.63 -14.33 -8.99
N ILE A 99 -9.97 -13.15 -8.46
CA ILE A 99 -9.02 -12.14 -8.03
C ILE A 99 -9.27 -11.92 -6.55
N LEU A 100 -8.30 -12.30 -5.71
CA LEU A 100 -8.29 -12.03 -4.28
C LEU A 100 -7.43 -10.80 -4.03
N LEU A 101 -8.03 -9.74 -3.51
CA LEU A 101 -7.30 -8.56 -3.04
C LEU A 101 -6.92 -8.79 -1.59
N HIS A 102 -5.62 -8.81 -1.30
CA HIS A 102 -5.09 -8.92 0.05
C HIS A 102 -4.96 -7.51 0.60
N ARG A 103 -5.94 -7.11 1.43
CA ARG A 103 -5.84 -5.85 2.17
C ARG A 103 -4.80 -6.06 3.28
N GLY A 104 -3.68 -5.34 3.19
CA GLY A 104 -2.53 -5.49 4.10
C GLY A 104 -2.77 -5.08 5.55
N HIS A 105 -4.02 -4.98 6.03
CA HIS A 105 -4.35 -4.34 7.30
C HIS A 105 -5.55 -4.97 8.04
N GLU A 106 -5.67 -6.30 8.06
CA GLU A 106 -6.59 -6.95 9.01
C GLU A 106 -6.23 -6.61 10.48
N HIS A 107 -4.97 -6.23 10.76
CA HIS A 107 -4.54 -5.72 12.06
C HIS A 107 -4.89 -4.25 12.33
N LEU A 108 -5.18 -3.45 11.31
CA LEU A 108 -5.64 -2.07 11.53
C LEU A 108 -7.15 -2.00 11.69
N TYR A 109 -7.95 -2.98 11.28
CA TYR A 109 -9.41 -2.83 11.39
C TYR A 109 -9.87 -2.62 12.85
N GLY A 110 -9.31 -3.41 13.78
CA GLY A 110 -9.58 -3.25 15.22
C GLY A 110 -8.92 -2.00 15.80
N GLN A 111 -7.69 -1.69 15.39
CA GLN A 111 -6.94 -0.55 15.91
C GLN A 111 -7.44 0.79 15.36
N TYR A 112 -7.96 0.82 14.14
CA TYR A 112 -8.42 2.02 13.46
C TYR A 112 -9.63 2.62 14.16
N VAL A 113 -10.63 1.80 14.50
CA VAL A 113 -11.82 2.27 15.21
C VAL A 113 -11.45 2.78 16.60
N GLU A 114 -10.59 2.05 17.32
CA GLU A 114 -10.10 2.45 18.65
C GLU A 114 -9.29 3.76 18.57
N ILE A 115 -8.32 3.83 17.67
CA ILE A 115 -7.45 5.01 17.49
C ILE A 115 -8.25 6.21 17.01
N THR A 116 -9.15 6.04 16.03
CA THR A 116 -9.98 7.14 15.49
C THR A 116 -10.88 7.70 16.58
N LYS A 117 -11.50 6.82 17.38
CA LYS A 117 -12.32 7.25 18.51
C LYS A 117 -11.47 8.00 19.54
N SER A 118 -10.32 7.48 19.93
CA SER A 118 -9.43 8.15 20.88
C SER A 118 -8.87 9.48 20.35
N ILE A 119 -8.66 9.62 19.02
CA ILE A 119 -8.29 10.91 18.40
C ILE A 119 -9.46 11.89 18.45
N ILE A 120 -10.68 11.46 18.12
CA ILE A 120 -11.88 12.30 18.22
C ILE A 120 -12.07 12.76 19.65
N ASP A 121 -12.07 11.84 20.62
CA ASP A 121 -12.20 12.13 22.04
C ASP A 121 -11.11 13.12 22.49
N PHE A 122 -9.86 12.93 22.06
CA PHE A 122 -8.77 13.87 22.34
C PHE A 122 -9.00 15.27 21.75
N LEU A 123 -9.48 15.37 20.51
CA LEU A 123 -9.76 16.65 19.87
C LEU A 123 -10.93 17.37 20.55
N GLU A 124 -11.95 16.64 21.00
CA GLU A 124 -13.08 17.21 21.73
C GLU A 124 -12.70 17.66 23.16
N GLU A 125 -11.78 16.95 23.82
CA GLU A 125 -11.27 17.29 25.16
C GLU A 125 -10.22 18.43 25.15
N SER A 126 -9.59 18.69 24.00
CA SER A 126 -8.49 19.65 23.89
C SER A 126 -9.00 21.08 23.83
N GLU A 127 -8.72 21.89 24.87
CA GLU A 127 -9.12 23.31 24.91
C GLU A 127 -8.57 24.16 23.74
N ASN A 128 -7.48 23.70 23.09
CA ASN A 128 -6.77 24.43 22.04
C ASN A 128 -6.92 23.82 20.64
N LEU A 129 -7.68 22.73 20.48
CA LEU A 129 -7.88 22.08 19.19
C LEU A 129 -9.38 21.90 18.94
N ASN A 130 -9.89 22.41 17.83
CA ASN A 130 -11.28 22.22 17.46
C ASN A 130 -11.37 21.10 16.42
N ILE A 131 -12.17 20.07 16.70
CA ILE A 131 -12.37 18.93 15.78
C ILE A 131 -12.83 19.38 14.38
N ASN A 132 -13.60 20.47 14.29
CA ASN A 132 -14.08 21.00 13.00
C ASN A 132 -12.98 21.58 12.12
N ASP A 133 -11.80 21.83 12.69
CA ASP A 133 -10.63 22.28 11.93
C ASP A 133 -9.88 21.11 11.28
N TRP A 134 -10.29 19.86 11.52
CA TRP A 134 -9.64 18.66 11.03
C TRP A 134 -10.53 17.85 10.09
N VAL A 135 -9.95 17.38 8.99
CA VAL A 135 -10.55 16.37 8.11
C VAL A 135 -9.92 15.04 8.43
N MET A 136 -10.73 14.16 9.03
CA MET A 136 -10.35 12.77 9.29
C MET A 136 -10.35 12.00 7.98
N PHE A 137 -9.29 11.22 7.74
CA PHE A 137 -9.25 10.30 6.61
C PHE A 137 -10.10 9.07 6.92
N GLU A 138 -10.73 8.53 5.88
CA GLU A 138 -11.42 7.25 5.99
C GLU A 138 -10.41 6.11 6.11
N GLU A 139 -10.86 4.94 6.55
CA GLU A 139 -10.00 3.77 6.79
C GLU A 139 -9.13 3.41 5.58
N ASN A 140 -9.71 3.50 4.37
CA ASN A 140 -9.02 3.17 3.14
C ASN A 140 -8.05 4.27 2.65
N ASP A 141 -8.12 5.46 3.26
CA ASP A 141 -7.35 6.65 2.89
C ASP A 141 -6.21 6.96 3.88
N ILE A 142 -6.03 6.15 4.93
CA ILE A 142 -4.91 6.29 5.86
C ILE A 142 -3.62 6.03 5.11
N ALA A 143 -2.79 7.07 5.04
CA ALA A 143 -1.44 6.96 4.53
C ALA A 143 -0.48 6.55 5.66
N THR A 144 0.51 5.73 5.32
CA THR A 144 1.68 5.51 6.18
C THR A 144 2.83 6.39 5.71
N ILE A 145 3.43 7.13 6.64
CA ILE A 145 4.61 7.95 6.38
C ILE A 145 5.77 7.53 7.28
N ARG A 146 7.00 7.78 6.82
CA ARG A 146 8.22 7.54 7.60
C ARG A 146 8.91 8.85 7.92
N LEU A 147 9.04 9.17 9.20
CA LEU A 147 9.69 10.37 9.70
C LEU A 147 10.79 9.98 10.69
N ALA A 148 12.00 10.49 10.52
CA ALA A 148 13.16 10.18 11.36
C ALA A 148 13.40 8.65 11.59
N SER A 149 13.20 7.85 10.53
CA SER A 149 13.28 6.37 10.54
C SER A 149 12.12 5.65 11.25
N GLU A 150 11.18 6.37 11.84
CA GLU A 150 10.00 5.83 12.51
C GLU A 150 8.77 5.87 11.59
N GLU A 151 7.85 4.93 11.76
CA GLU A 151 6.64 4.81 10.93
C GLU A 151 5.42 5.38 11.66
N TYR A 152 4.61 6.14 10.92
CA TYR A 152 3.42 6.80 11.42
C TYR A 152 2.24 6.57 10.48
N TYR A 153 1.06 6.42 11.05
CA TYR A 153 -0.21 6.48 10.35
C TYR A 153 -0.74 7.91 10.37
N VAL A 154 -1.18 8.43 9.22
CA VAL A 154 -1.78 9.75 9.10
C VAL A 154 -3.30 9.61 9.18
N PHE A 155 -3.91 10.24 10.18
CA PHE A 155 -5.35 10.11 10.45
C PHE A 155 -6.16 11.35 10.09
N ALA A 156 -5.53 12.52 10.11
CA ALA A 156 -6.23 13.76 9.82
C ALA A 156 -5.31 14.81 9.21
N LYS A 157 -5.90 15.72 8.47
CA LYS A 157 -5.27 16.95 7.97
C LYS A 157 -6.03 18.16 8.48
N HIS A 158 -5.31 19.20 8.88
CA HIS A 158 -5.92 20.48 9.23
C HIS A 158 -6.48 21.20 8.00
N ASN A 159 -7.61 21.91 8.17
CA ASN A 159 -8.35 22.53 7.07
C ASN A 159 -7.65 23.74 6.46
N SER A 160 -6.99 24.54 7.29
CA SER A 160 -6.42 25.84 6.89
C SER A 160 -4.91 25.83 6.66
N ASP A 161 -4.22 24.73 7.00
CA ASP A 161 -2.77 24.68 6.93
C ASP A 161 -2.24 23.27 6.63
N SER A 162 -0.93 23.13 6.71
CA SER A 162 -0.21 21.90 6.36
C SER A 162 0.10 21.02 7.58
N ARG A 163 -0.72 21.08 8.63
CA ARG A 163 -0.61 20.18 9.80
C ARG A 163 -1.34 18.86 9.57
N PHE A 164 -0.77 17.81 10.13
CA PHE A 164 -1.31 16.46 10.12
C PHE A 164 -1.32 15.85 11.52
N LEU A 165 -2.34 15.04 11.82
CA LEU A 165 -2.35 14.17 13.00
C LEU A 165 -1.83 12.80 12.63
N LEU A 166 -0.93 12.31 13.48
CA LEU A 166 -0.20 11.08 13.29
C LEU A 166 -0.34 10.18 14.51
N VAL A 167 -0.29 8.87 14.30
CA VAL A 167 -0.03 7.90 15.37
C VAL A 167 1.17 7.08 14.99
N LYS A 168 2.16 6.99 15.88
CA LYS A 168 3.35 6.20 15.63
C LYS A 168 3.03 4.71 15.76
N TYR A 169 3.64 3.91 14.90
CA TYR A 169 3.47 2.47 14.89
C TYR A 169 3.90 1.87 16.24
N GLY A 170 2.95 1.24 16.93
CA GLY A 170 3.21 0.43 18.13
C GLY A 170 3.29 1.18 19.46
N ASP A 171 3.18 2.52 19.51
CA ASP A 171 3.33 3.27 20.78
C ASP A 171 2.03 3.87 21.33
N ARG A 172 0.93 3.82 20.56
CA ARG A 172 -0.38 4.36 20.96
C ARG A 172 -0.31 5.83 21.41
N LYS A 173 0.46 6.67 20.73
CA LYS A 173 0.56 8.11 21.02
C LYS A 173 0.11 8.95 19.83
N ILE A 174 -0.52 10.08 20.11
CA ILE A 174 -0.92 11.05 19.08
C ILE A 174 0.19 12.08 18.93
N TYR A 175 0.64 12.25 17.70
CA TYR A 175 1.58 13.29 17.31
C TYR A 175 0.90 14.24 16.33
N HIS A 176 1.43 15.44 16.22
CA HIS A 176 1.19 16.29 15.07
C HIS A 176 2.49 16.60 14.35
N VAL A 177 2.41 16.86 13.06
CA VAL A 177 3.53 17.34 12.27
C VAL A 177 3.08 18.49 11.39
N GLU A 178 3.90 19.52 11.31
CA GLU A 178 3.80 20.56 10.28
C GLU A 178 4.60 20.11 9.07
N HIS A 179 4.01 20.21 7.88
CA HIS A 179 4.65 19.80 6.63
C HIS A 179 6.04 20.43 6.40
N GLU A 180 6.28 21.63 6.92
CA GLU A 180 7.56 22.34 6.75
C GLU A 180 8.65 21.87 7.73
N ASP A 181 8.29 21.45 8.95
CA ASP A 181 9.25 21.02 9.98
C ASP A 181 9.55 19.52 9.87
N LEU A 182 8.59 18.71 9.39
CA LEU A 182 8.67 17.24 9.27
C LEU A 182 9.12 16.52 10.56
N LYS A 183 8.98 17.18 11.70
CA LYS A 183 9.29 16.66 13.03
C LYS A 183 8.00 16.42 13.81
N PRO A 184 7.64 15.14 14.06
CA PRO A 184 6.50 14.80 14.90
C PRO A 184 6.67 15.38 16.31
N LYS A 185 5.66 16.11 16.76
CA LYS A 185 5.55 16.66 18.12
C LYS A 185 4.44 15.92 18.84
N LEU A 186 4.74 15.41 20.02
CA LEU A 186 3.78 14.66 20.83
C LEU A 186 2.65 15.59 21.30
N LEU A 187 1.41 15.18 21.08
CA LEU A 187 0.20 15.88 21.55
C LEU A 187 -0.42 15.20 22.77
N LYS A 188 -0.52 13.87 22.76
CA LYS A 188 -1.11 13.08 23.86
C LYS A 188 -0.30 11.81 24.08
N ASP A 189 0.03 11.55 25.34
CA ASP A 189 0.59 10.28 25.80
C ASP A 189 -0.55 9.34 26.24
N ASN A 190 -0.49 8.08 25.79
CA ASN A 190 -1.43 6.97 26.06
C ASN A 190 -2.85 7.15 25.46
N LEU A 191 -3.11 6.46 24.34
CA LEU A 191 -4.46 6.17 23.82
C LEU A 191 -5.19 5.11 24.65
#